data_AF-A0A0Q4V078-F1
#
_entry.id   AF-A0A0Q4V078-F1
#
_cell.length_a   1.000
_cell.length_b   1.000
_cell.length_c   1.000
_cell.angle_alpha   90.00
_cell.angle_beta   90.00
_cell.angle_gamma   90.00
#
_symmetry.space_group_name_H-M   'P 1'
#
loop_
_entity.id
_entity.type
_entity.pdbx_description
1 polymer ?
#
loop_
_entity_poly.entity_id
_entity_poly.type
_entity_poly.pdbx_seq_one_letter_code
_entity_poly.pdbx_strand_id
1 'polypeptide(L)'
;MLANTPIWPVPGGQTDLGIAFAGHLAAHRRDPALTLGVPEFGWLDALRDRAQRTGDVHLTTLTDTMLGLLANPIAHTAFQADFMAAYEDARSHAFPLTRSLVAEHHRLLGLSRDYTLGCIDLGQVRRIEDEADADTSLKEFVRDMRAKLASTKLARHEVLRQVFDVYAEALVSRLLRERLGGRLKIFKIPETSVPGPDFECELDVVRQGRTATLHFYLEVKSLDIVAAPQRLREMMDDALDVQVELERQGNAGKRVAMAEGVVAPHQPFGGSPDYDPRSTRQAVENIVGKAAGNFKNTQFQRGPTFALANLLRLPLPGQGLSTLTRTYDDPMFGPGLSGALWHVAFGQVGKPIVRPEEFEGAGGGDGVLRRAGLLVDPALDLRTPGLIVLHWDDGYCFDGFLDPSWTDGGSWGPQDTEEVIRSLCGEYNDAVDSRASHYATYRRR
;
A
#
# COMPACT_ATOMS: atom_id res chain seq x y z
N MET A 1 9.67 -3.86 3.94
CA MET A 1 8.82 -3.51 5.10
C MET A 1 7.41 -3.26 4.60
N LEU A 2 6.38 -3.56 5.41
CA LEU A 2 5.00 -3.20 5.07
C LEU A 2 4.75 -1.75 5.47
N ALA A 3 3.89 -1.07 4.73
CA ALA A 3 3.53 0.31 5.03
C ALA A 3 2.85 0.41 6.40
N ASN A 4 3.26 1.41 7.19
CA ASN A 4 2.71 1.64 8.53
C ASN A 4 2.58 3.14 8.78
N THR A 5 1.56 3.75 8.18
CA THR A 5 1.25 5.16 8.41
C THR A 5 0.80 5.33 9.86
N PRO A 6 1.36 6.28 10.62
CA PRO A 6 0.88 6.57 11.97
C PRO A 6 -0.62 6.94 11.95
N ILE A 7 -1.39 6.39 12.89
CA ILE A 7 -2.81 6.74 13.08
C ILE A 7 -2.98 8.26 13.27
N TRP A 8 -2.07 8.86 14.03
CA TRP A 8 -2.01 10.30 14.29
C TRP A 8 -0.64 10.88 13.87
N PRO A 9 -0.57 11.68 12.79
CA PRO A 9 0.70 12.07 12.18
C PRO A 9 1.23 13.45 12.61
N VAL A 10 0.61 14.16 13.57
CA VAL A 10 0.95 15.59 13.80
C VAL A 10 2.29 15.77 14.52
N PRO A 11 3.27 16.50 13.93
CA PRO A 11 4.44 16.98 14.67
C PRO A 11 3.98 18.08 15.64
N GLY A 12 3.92 17.76 16.94
CA GLY A 12 3.72 18.74 18.02
C GLY A 12 2.29 18.96 18.53
N GLY A 13 1.30 18.15 18.14
CA GLY A 13 -0.07 18.30 18.63
C GLY A 13 -0.62 17.02 19.26
N GLN A 14 -0.72 16.98 20.58
CA GLN A 14 -1.70 16.13 21.26
C GLN A 14 -2.98 16.95 21.45
N THR A 15 -4.12 16.30 21.31
CA THR A 15 -5.40 16.90 21.70
C THR A 15 -5.51 16.97 23.23
N ASP A 16 -6.47 17.73 23.75
CA ASP A 16 -6.79 17.75 25.17
C ASP A 16 -7.07 16.34 25.74
N LEU A 17 -7.74 15.49 24.96
CA LEU A 17 -7.99 14.08 25.30
C LEU A 17 -6.69 13.26 25.35
N GLY A 18 -5.82 13.39 24.35
CA GLY A 18 -4.52 12.71 24.34
C GLY A 18 -3.64 13.13 25.52
N ILE A 19 -3.62 14.42 25.86
CA ILE A 19 -2.89 14.97 27.01
C ILE A 19 -3.46 14.42 28.33
N ALA A 20 -4.78 14.43 28.50
CA ALA A 20 -5.43 13.93 29.70
C ALA A 20 -5.13 12.44 29.91
N PHE A 21 -5.19 11.64 28.85
CA PHE A 21 -4.91 10.20 28.92
C PHE A 21 -3.44 9.91 29.27
N ALA A 22 -2.50 10.69 28.71
CA ALA A 22 -1.08 10.59 29.07
C ALA A 22 -0.83 10.92 30.54
N GLY A 23 -1.47 11.98 31.05
CA GLY A 23 -1.42 12.35 32.46
C GLY A 23 -1.98 11.24 33.37
N HIS A 24 -3.12 10.66 33.00
CA HIS A 24 -3.73 9.55 33.74
C HIS A 24 -2.82 8.32 33.81
N LEU A 25 -2.27 7.89 32.67
CA LEU A 25 -1.34 6.76 32.63
C LEU A 25 -0.11 6.99 33.49
N ALA A 26 0.44 8.22 33.50
CA ALA A 26 1.57 8.55 34.35
C ALA A 26 1.21 8.49 35.86
N ALA A 27 0.03 8.98 36.23
CA ALA A 27 -0.42 9.02 37.62
C ALA A 27 -0.85 7.65 38.19
N HIS A 28 -1.47 6.80 37.35
CA HIS A 28 -2.18 5.61 37.82
C HIS A 28 -1.62 4.28 37.30
N ARG A 29 -0.43 4.25 36.68
CA ARG A 29 0.19 3.04 36.10
C ARG A 29 0.28 1.83 37.03
N ARG A 30 0.32 2.06 38.35
CA ARG A 30 0.48 1.00 39.37
C ARG A 30 -0.82 0.64 40.08
N ASP A 31 -1.93 1.26 39.72
CA ASP A 31 -3.23 1.00 40.33
C ASP A 31 -4.08 0.15 39.37
N PRO A 32 -4.27 -1.16 39.66
CA PRO A 32 -5.04 -2.05 38.79
C PRO A 32 -6.50 -1.62 38.60
N ALA A 33 -7.09 -0.87 39.55
CA ALA A 33 -8.47 -0.40 39.46
C ALA A 33 -8.62 0.79 38.50
N LEU A 34 -7.52 1.53 38.26
CA LEU A 34 -7.51 2.74 37.45
C LEU A 34 -6.65 2.60 36.18
N THR A 35 -5.93 1.50 36.00
CA THR A 35 -5.09 1.29 34.83
C THR A 35 -5.96 1.08 33.58
N LEU A 36 -5.79 1.92 32.56
CA LEU A 36 -6.40 1.74 31.25
C LEU A 36 -5.38 1.05 30.34
N GLY A 37 -5.71 -0.13 29.82
CA GLY A 37 -4.76 -0.92 29.03
C GLY A 37 -4.76 -0.60 27.53
N VAL A 38 -5.92 -0.77 26.91
CA VAL A 38 -6.10 -1.00 25.46
C VAL A 38 -6.04 0.25 24.54
N PRO A 39 -6.42 1.48 24.98
CA PRO A 39 -6.43 2.63 24.09
C PRO A 39 -5.02 3.10 23.70
N GLU A 40 -4.75 3.22 22.40
CA GLU A 40 -3.53 3.86 21.89
C GLU A 40 -3.73 5.38 21.79
N PHE A 41 -2.69 6.16 22.14
CA PHE A 41 -2.73 7.63 22.09
C PHE A 41 -3.21 8.17 20.75
N GLY A 42 -2.69 7.63 19.64
CA GLY A 42 -3.03 8.12 18.30
C GLY A 42 -4.52 7.98 17.95
N TRP A 43 -5.20 6.97 18.49
CA TRP A 43 -6.64 6.81 18.29
C TRP A 43 -7.46 7.83 19.07
N LEU A 44 -7.08 8.14 20.31
CA LEU A 44 -7.74 9.16 21.11
C LEU A 44 -7.63 10.55 20.47
N ASP A 45 -6.43 10.89 19.98
CA ASP A 45 -6.20 12.15 19.26
C ASP A 45 -7.01 12.21 17.96
N ALA A 46 -7.02 11.13 17.17
CA ALA A 46 -7.80 11.06 15.94
C ALA A 46 -9.31 11.23 16.17
N LEU A 47 -9.86 10.60 17.22
CA LEU A 47 -11.27 10.73 17.59
C LEU A 47 -11.61 12.17 18.01
N ARG A 48 -10.77 12.77 18.85
CA ARG A 48 -10.98 14.13 19.37
C ARG A 48 -10.88 15.18 18.28
N ASP A 49 -9.90 15.07 17.39
CA ASP A 49 -9.77 15.94 16.22
C ASP A 49 -10.97 15.82 15.29
N ARG A 50 -11.39 14.58 14.96
CA ARG A 50 -12.56 14.36 14.09
C ARG A 50 -13.80 15.00 14.71
N ALA A 51 -14.07 14.78 15.99
CA ALA A 51 -15.21 15.38 16.69
C ALA A 51 -15.25 16.91 16.54
N GLN A 52 -14.10 17.56 16.71
CA GLN A 52 -13.98 19.02 16.61
C GLN A 52 -14.12 19.51 15.17
N ARG A 53 -13.47 18.83 14.21
CA ARG A 53 -13.44 19.22 12.80
C ARG A 53 -14.77 19.03 12.10
N THR A 54 -15.50 17.94 12.40
CA THR A 54 -16.78 17.63 11.74
C THR A 54 -17.98 18.22 12.48
N GLY A 55 -17.83 18.62 13.75
CA GLY A 55 -18.94 19.06 14.58
C GLY A 55 -19.92 17.93 14.93
N ASP A 56 -19.45 16.67 14.92
CA ASP A 56 -20.27 15.51 15.23
C ASP A 56 -20.63 15.47 16.72
N VAL A 57 -21.87 15.85 17.03
CA VAL A 57 -22.39 15.98 18.41
C VAL A 57 -22.26 14.68 19.20
N HIS A 58 -22.48 13.53 18.57
CA HIS A 58 -22.41 12.24 19.25
C HIS A 58 -20.95 11.91 19.61
N LEU A 59 -20.03 12.08 18.65
CA LEU A 59 -18.62 11.88 18.88
C LEU A 59 -18.05 12.87 19.90
N THR A 60 -18.48 14.14 19.86
CA THR A 60 -18.12 15.15 20.86
C THR A 60 -18.54 14.68 22.25
N THR A 61 -19.79 14.24 22.42
CA THR A 61 -20.32 13.74 23.70
C THR A 61 -19.48 12.57 24.25
N LEU A 62 -19.11 11.63 23.39
CA LEU A 62 -18.29 10.48 23.78
C LEU A 62 -16.87 10.90 24.19
N THR A 63 -16.24 11.80 23.42
CA THR A 63 -14.89 12.30 23.76
C THR A 63 -14.86 13.16 25.01
N ASP A 64 -15.91 13.96 25.26
CA ASP A 64 -16.07 14.73 26.50
C ASP A 64 -16.33 13.81 27.70
N THR A 65 -17.09 12.73 27.52
CA THR A 65 -17.28 11.70 28.55
C THR A 65 -15.95 11.08 28.95
N MET A 66 -15.11 10.71 27.96
CA MET A 66 -13.76 10.20 28.23
C MET A 66 -12.89 11.21 28.99
N LEU A 67 -12.93 12.49 28.62
CA LEU A 67 -12.24 13.56 29.34
C LEU A 67 -12.71 13.68 30.80
N GLY A 68 -14.03 13.66 31.02
CA GLY A 68 -14.62 13.74 32.36
C GLY A 68 -14.19 12.57 33.25
N LEU A 69 -14.20 11.35 32.71
CA LEU A 69 -13.74 10.14 33.40
C LEU A 69 -12.26 10.27 33.80
N LEU A 70 -11.40 10.73 32.89
CA LEU A 70 -9.95 10.91 33.15
C LEU A 70 -9.66 12.02 34.17
N ALA A 71 -10.51 13.04 34.26
CA ALA A 71 -10.33 14.15 35.19
C ALA A 71 -10.59 13.74 36.66
N ASN A 72 -11.47 12.76 36.91
CA ASN A 72 -11.79 12.31 38.26
C ASN A 72 -12.04 10.80 38.34
N PRO A 73 -11.04 9.96 38.06
CA PRO A 73 -11.23 8.51 37.89
C PRO A 73 -11.72 7.81 39.16
N ILE A 74 -11.38 8.33 40.35
CA ILE A 74 -11.76 7.75 41.65
C ILE A 74 -13.25 7.96 41.97
N ALA A 75 -13.89 8.97 41.38
CA ALA A 75 -15.32 9.21 41.58
C ALA A 75 -16.23 8.22 40.83
N HIS A 76 -15.67 7.38 39.95
CA HIS A 76 -16.42 6.46 39.12
C HIS A 76 -16.21 5.01 39.56
N THR A 77 -17.27 4.38 40.05
CA THR A 77 -17.24 2.98 40.52
C THR A 77 -16.95 1.96 39.41
N ALA A 78 -17.17 2.35 38.14
CA ALA A 78 -16.95 1.52 36.96
C ALA A 78 -16.01 2.19 35.93
N PHE A 79 -15.10 3.07 36.38
CA PHE A 79 -14.22 3.90 35.55
C PHE A 79 -13.67 3.20 34.30
N GLN A 80 -13.01 2.04 34.45
CA GLN A 80 -12.42 1.31 33.33
C GLN A 80 -13.45 0.86 32.31
N ALA A 81 -14.57 0.30 32.77
CA ALA A 81 -15.63 -0.19 31.91
C ALA A 81 -16.30 0.98 31.17
N ASP A 82 -16.59 2.07 31.87
CA ASP A 82 -17.22 3.26 31.30
C ASP A 82 -16.32 3.93 30.26
N PHE A 83 -15.02 4.05 30.56
CA PHE A 83 -14.05 4.62 29.62
C PHE A 83 -13.92 3.76 28.37
N MET A 84 -13.76 2.44 28.53
CA MET A 84 -13.62 1.53 27.40
C MET A 84 -14.90 1.45 26.56
N ALA A 85 -16.07 1.52 27.19
CA ALA A 85 -17.34 1.59 26.47
C ALA A 85 -17.43 2.87 25.62
N ALA A 86 -17.13 4.03 26.20
CA ALA A 86 -17.13 5.30 25.47
C ALA A 86 -16.10 5.30 24.32
N TYR A 87 -14.91 4.76 24.56
CA TYR A 87 -13.85 4.64 23.55
C TYR A 87 -14.25 3.73 22.38
N GLU A 88 -14.78 2.54 22.67
CA GLU A 88 -15.20 1.60 21.62
C GLU A 88 -16.42 2.09 20.85
N ASP A 89 -17.35 2.80 21.50
CA ASP A 89 -18.49 3.44 20.83
C ASP A 89 -18.01 4.55 19.89
N ALA A 90 -17.10 5.41 20.37
CA ALA A 90 -16.51 6.49 19.58
C ALA A 90 -15.78 5.94 18.35
N ARG A 91 -14.99 4.86 18.50
CA ARG A 91 -14.33 4.19 17.37
C ARG A 91 -15.29 3.55 16.40
N SER A 92 -16.35 2.90 16.91
CA SER A 92 -17.36 2.26 16.07
C SER A 92 -18.12 3.26 15.22
N HIS A 93 -18.38 4.44 15.78
CA HIS A 93 -19.05 5.54 15.12
C HIS A 93 -18.15 6.24 14.10
N ALA A 94 -16.93 6.63 14.50
CA ALA A 94 -16.02 7.41 13.67
C ALA A 94 -15.30 6.60 12.58
N PHE A 95 -14.88 5.37 12.89
CA PHE A 95 -13.99 4.57 12.05
C PHE A 95 -14.47 3.12 11.90
N PRO A 96 -15.69 2.88 11.40
CA PRO A 96 -16.30 1.55 11.33
C PRO A 96 -15.52 0.54 10.47
N LEU A 97 -14.90 0.97 9.36
CA LEU A 97 -14.09 0.10 8.52
C LEU A 97 -12.79 -0.26 9.23
N THR A 98 -12.07 0.74 9.78
CA THR A 98 -10.82 0.48 10.49
C THR A 98 -11.05 -0.45 11.69
N ARG A 99 -12.12 -0.23 12.46
CA ARG A 99 -12.51 -1.12 13.56
C ARG A 99 -12.74 -2.56 13.07
N SER A 100 -13.40 -2.73 11.92
CA SER A 100 -13.66 -4.06 11.36
C SER A 100 -12.36 -4.78 10.98
N LEU A 101 -11.39 -4.07 10.40
CA LEU A 101 -10.07 -4.62 10.08
C LEU A 101 -9.25 -4.97 11.34
N VAL A 102 -9.30 -4.12 12.37
CA VAL A 102 -8.67 -4.42 13.68
C VAL A 102 -9.29 -5.67 14.29
N ALA A 103 -10.61 -5.86 14.16
CA ALA A 103 -11.27 -7.09 14.61
C ALA A 103 -10.76 -8.33 13.84
N GLU A 104 -10.44 -8.22 12.55
CA GLU A 104 -9.78 -9.32 11.82
C GLU A 104 -8.39 -9.62 12.37
N HIS A 105 -7.59 -8.59 12.65
CA HIS A 105 -6.28 -8.78 13.28
C HIS A 105 -6.40 -9.50 14.62
N HIS A 106 -7.34 -9.08 15.48
CA HIS A 106 -7.57 -9.71 16.78
C HIS A 106 -8.04 -11.16 16.67
N ARG A 107 -8.81 -11.52 15.64
CA ARG A 107 -9.22 -12.92 15.41
C ARG A 107 -8.06 -13.83 15.05
N LEU A 108 -7.01 -13.29 14.44
CA LEU A 108 -5.82 -14.05 14.05
C LEU A 108 -4.72 -14.00 15.12
N LEU A 109 -4.75 -13.01 16.01
CA LEU A 109 -3.74 -12.80 17.03
C LEU A 109 -3.59 -14.04 17.92
N GLY A 110 -2.35 -14.53 18.03
CA GLY A 110 -2.03 -15.74 18.80
C GLY A 110 -2.46 -17.05 18.12
N LEU A 111 -2.89 -17.03 16.86
CA LEU A 111 -3.26 -18.23 16.09
C LEU A 111 -2.46 -18.33 14.79
N SER A 112 -2.53 -17.31 13.94
CA SER A 112 -1.88 -17.26 12.63
C SER A 112 -1.74 -15.80 12.17
N ARG A 113 -1.35 -15.55 10.91
CA ARG A 113 -1.25 -14.22 10.31
C ARG A 113 -1.70 -14.30 8.86
N ASP A 114 -2.49 -13.30 8.42
CA ASP A 114 -2.86 -13.15 7.01
C ASP A 114 -1.99 -12.07 6.36
N TYR A 115 -1.29 -12.45 5.29
CA TYR A 115 -0.37 -11.54 4.58
C TYR A 115 -1.10 -10.34 3.95
N THR A 116 -2.29 -10.58 3.37
CA THR A 116 -3.05 -9.51 2.71
C THR A 116 -3.55 -8.50 3.73
N LEU A 117 -4.02 -8.96 4.89
CA LEU A 117 -4.40 -8.08 5.99
C LEU A 117 -3.20 -7.24 6.46
N GLY A 118 -2.01 -7.84 6.57
CA GLY A 118 -0.78 -7.11 6.91
C GLY A 118 -0.39 -6.02 5.89
N CYS A 119 -0.78 -6.16 4.63
CA CYS A 119 -0.54 -5.15 3.58
C CYS A 119 -1.54 -3.98 3.61
N ILE A 120 -2.59 -4.04 4.42
CA ILE A 120 -3.54 -2.94 4.58
C ILE A 120 -3.03 -1.99 5.67
N ASP A 121 -2.66 -0.77 5.29
CA ASP A 121 -2.16 0.23 6.21
C ASP A 121 -3.32 0.91 6.94
N LEU A 122 -3.50 0.58 8.23
CA LEU A 122 -4.61 1.10 9.04
C LEU A 122 -4.60 2.63 9.17
N GLY A 123 -3.42 3.27 9.15
CA GLY A 123 -3.34 4.73 9.16
C GLY A 123 -3.89 5.35 7.88
N GLN A 124 -3.69 4.68 6.74
CA GLN A 124 -4.30 5.09 5.46
C GLN A 124 -5.80 4.85 5.45
N VAL A 125 -6.28 3.70 5.95
CA VAL A 125 -7.72 3.41 6.03
C VAL A 125 -8.42 4.47 6.89
N ARG A 126 -7.84 4.83 8.03
CA ARG A 126 -8.35 5.90 8.89
C ARG A 126 -8.44 7.24 8.16
N ARG A 127 -7.42 7.61 7.38
CA ARG A 127 -7.43 8.83 6.55
C ARG A 127 -8.51 8.77 5.47
N ILE A 128 -8.67 7.63 4.81
CA ILE A 128 -9.74 7.41 3.82
C ILE A 128 -11.12 7.62 4.47
N GLU A 129 -11.36 7.08 5.68
CA GLU A 129 -12.63 7.27 6.41
C GLU A 129 -12.86 8.72 6.87
N ASP A 130 -11.80 9.49 7.15
CA ASP A 130 -11.92 10.91 7.50
C ASP A 130 -12.25 11.79 6.30
N GLU A 131 -11.65 11.48 5.15
CA GLU A 131 -11.84 12.24 3.91
C GLU A 131 -13.16 11.87 3.21
N ALA A 132 -13.68 10.66 3.46
CA ALA A 132 -14.96 10.17 2.91
C ALA A 132 -16.20 11.00 3.30
N ASP A 133 -16.14 11.81 4.36
CA ASP A 133 -17.25 12.70 4.73
C ASP A 133 -17.47 13.81 3.67
N ALA A 134 -16.38 14.25 3.02
CA ALA A 134 -16.40 15.29 2.00
C ALA A 134 -16.25 14.74 0.56
N ASP A 135 -15.82 13.49 0.41
CA ASP A 135 -15.52 12.88 -0.88
C ASP A 135 -16.43 11.69 -1.22
N THR A 136 -17.19 11.81 -2.31
CA THR A 136 -18.14 10.77 -2.74
C THR A 136 -17.45 9.48 -3.18
N SER A 137 -16.31 9.57 -3.89
CA SER A 137 -15.56 8.40 -4.34
C SER A 137 -14.98 7.62 -3.15
N LEU A 138 -14.37 8.31 -2.18
CA LEU A 138 -13.85 7.69 -0.97
C LEU A 138 -14.97 7.07 -0.12
N LYS A 139 -16.13 7.73 -0.04
CA LYS A 139 -17.31 7.17 0.63
C LYS A 139 -17.79 5.87 -0.02
N GLU A 140 -17.78 5.80 -1.34
CA GLU A 140 -18.09 4.57 -2.06
C GLU A 140 -17.06 3.47 -1.78
N PHE A 141 -15.76 3.79 -1.81
CA PHE A 141 -14.73 2.81 -1.47
C PHE A 141 -14.87 2.26 -0.04
N VAL A 142 -15.14 3.13 0.95
CA VAL A 142 -15.39 2.71 2.35
C VAL A 142 -16.59 1.78 2.43
N ARG A 143 -17.69 2.12 1.75
CA ARG A 143 -18.90 1.29 1.69
C ARG A 143 -18.59 -0.08 1.07
N ASP A 144 -17.88 -0.10 -0.05
CA ASP A 144 -17.59 -1.32 -0.80
C ASP A 144 -16.63 -2.24 -0.02
N MET A 145 -15.62 -1.69 0.65
CA MET A 145 -14.73 -2.44 1.56
C MET A 145 -15.53 -3.06 2.72
N ARG A 146 -16.42 -2.29 3.36
CA ARG A 146 -17.28 -2.81 4.45
C ARG A 146 -18.21 -3.90 3.98
N ALA A 147 -18.83 -3.74 2.80
CA ALA A 147 -19.71 -4.75 2.21
C ALA A 147 -18.96 -6.06 1.93
N LYS A 148 -17.73 -5.97 1.41
CA LYS A 148 -16.87 -7.14 1.18
C LYS A 148 -16.46 -7.81 2.49
N LEU A 149 -16.01 -7.05 3.50
CA LEU A 149 -15.64 -7.55 4.83
C LEU A 149 -16.77 -8.33 5.54
N ALA A 150 -18.00 -7.86 5.36
CA ALA A 150 -19.20 -8.49 5.92
C ALA A 150 -19.59 -9.81 5.22
N SER A 151 -18.97 -10.14 4.09
CA SER A 151 -19.23 -11.39 3.38
C SER A 151 -18.86 -12.61 4.22
N THR A 152 -19.81 -13.54 4.32
CA THR A 152 -19.65 -14.86 4.95
C THR A 152 -19.57 -16.00 3.93
N LYS A 153 -19.65 -15.68 2.62
CA LYS A 153 -19.73 -16.66 1.54
C LYS A 153 -18.38 -17.22 1.10
N LEU A 154 -17.29 -16.49 1.38
CA LEU A 154 -15.94 -16.80 0.92
C LEU A 154 -15.03 -17.10 2.11
N ALA A 155 -13.92 -17.79 1.85
CA ALA A 155 -12.87 -17.94 2.85
C ALA A 155 -12.32 -16.55 3.24
N ARG A 156 -11.92 -16.36 4.50
CA ARG A 156 -11.52 -15.02 4.98
C ARG A 156 -10.34 -14.42 4.20
N HIS A 157 -9.34 -15.21 3.81
CA HIS A 157 -8.23 -14.71 2.98
C HIS A 157 -8.72 -14.22 1.60
N GLU A 158 -9.76 -14.84 1.01
CA GLU A 158 -10.36 -14.35 -0.24
C GLU A 158 -11.15 -13.04 -0.03
N VAL A 159 -11.87 -12.93 1.10
CA VAL A 159 -12.53 -11.67 1.49
C VAL A 159 -11.50 -10.55 1.60
N LEU A 160 -10.38 -10.80 2.28
CA LEU A 160 -9.32 -9.81 2.48
C LEU A 160 -8.64 -9.39 1.16
N ARG A 161 -8.48 -10.31 0.21
CA ARG A 161 -8.00 -9.97 -1.15
C ARG A 161 -8.95 -9.01 -1.85
N GLN A 162 -10.25 -9.28 -1.84
CA GLN A 162 -11.23 -8.38 -2.46
C GLN A 162 -11.29 -7.02 -1.77
N VAL A 163 -11.11 -6.98 -0.44
CA VAL A 163 -11.03 -5.73 0.33
C VAL A 163 -9.77 -4.96 -0.06
N PHE A 164 -8.64 -5.65 -0.22
CA PHE A 164 -7.39 -5.06 -0.66
C PHE A 164 -7.50 -4.42 -2.05
N ASP A 165 -8.20 -5.06 -2.98
CA ASP A 165 -8.37 -4.50 -4.33
C ASP A 165 -9.10 -3.13 -4.28
N VAL A 166 -10.16 -3.01 -3.48
CA VAL A 166 -10.87 -1.74 -3.27
C VAL A 166 -10.02 -0.74 -2.48
N TYR A 167 -9.30 -1.21 -1.45
CA TYR A 167 -8.37 -0.39 -0.67
C TYR A 167 -7.29 0.24 -1.55
N ALA A 168 -6.73 -0.54 -2.48
CA ALA A 168 -5.70 -0.08 -3.39
C ALA A 168 -6.17 1.05 -4.31
N GLU A 169 -7.38 0.95 -4.86
CA GLU A 169 -8.00 2.03 -5.64
C GLU A 169 -8.21 3.30 -4.79
N ALA A 170 -8.76 3.13 -3.58
CA ALA A 170 -8.98 4.23 -2.65
C ALA A 170 -7.67 4.92 -2.27
N LEU A 171 -6.63 4.13 -1.99
CA LEU A 171 -5.30 4.59 -1.64
C LEU A 171 -4.66 5.37 -2.80
N VAL A 172 -4.71 4.84 -4.03
CA VAL A 172 -4.20 5.53 -5.23
C VAL A 172 -4.87 6.89 -5.39
N SER A 173 -6.20 6.93 -5.35
CA SER A 173 -6.96 8.18 -5.46
C SER A 173 -6.56 9.19 -4.39
N ARG A 174 -6.50 8.75 -3.12
CA ARG A 174 -6.14 9.61 -1.99
C ARG A 174 -4.72 10.17 -2.12
N LEU A 175 -3.73 9.30 -2.38
CA LEU A 175 -2.33 9.71 -2.45
C LEU A 175 -2.04 10.63 -3.64
N LEU A 176 -2.65 10.40 -4.80
CA LEU A 176 -2.47 11.28 -5.95
C LEU A 176 -3.08 12.68 -5.70
N ARG A 177 -4.23 12.75 -5.02
CA ARG A 177 -4.83 14.03 -4.60
C ARG A 177 -4.00 14.73 -3.54
N GLU A 178 -3.49 14.00 -2.54
CA GLU A 178 -2.59 14.56 -1.52
C GLU A 178 -1.34 15.16 -2.18
N ARG A 179 -0.79 14.46 -3.18
CA ARG A 179 0.39 14.91 -3.92
C ARG A 179 0.16 16.16 -4.77
N LEU A 180 -0.95 16.22 -5.52
CA LEU A 180 -1.18 17.26 -6.53
C LEU A 180 -2.15 18.36 -6.08
N GLY A 181 -2.80 18.17 -4.92
CA GLY A 181 -3.79 19.08 -4.38
C GLY A 181 -4.89 19.38 -5.40
N GLY A 182 -5.32 20.64 -5.47
CA GLY A 182 -6.37 21.08 -6.40
C GLY A 182 -6.02 21.01 -7.89
N ARG A 183 -4.79 20.64 -8.27
CA ARG A 183 -4.40 20.50 -9.68
C ARG A 183 -4.88 19.20 -10.31
N LEU A 184 -5.15 18.17 -9.52
CA LEU A 184 -5.66 16.89 -10.01
C LEU A 184 -7.08 16.68 -9.50
N LYS A 185 -8.01 16.47 -10.42
CA LYS A 185 -9.30 15.86 -10.11
C LYS A 185 -9.26 14.41 -10.58
N ILE A 186 -9.69 13.49 -9.73
CA ILE A 186 -9.74 12.06 -10.03
C ILE A 186 -11.08 11.50 -9.58
N PHE A 187 -11.78 10.84 -10.49
CA PHE A 187 -13.13 10.33 -10.27
C PHE A 187 -13.16 8.83 -10.54
N LYS A 188 -13.74 8.05 -9.61
CA LYS A 188 -13.98 6.63 -9.84
C LYS A 188 -15.01 6.49 -10.96
N ILE A 189 -14.69 5.67 -11.96
CA ILE A 189 -15.65 5.32 -13.00
C ILE A 189 -16.56 4.22 -12.44
N PRO A 190 -17.90 4.38 -12.47
CA PRO A 190 -18.80 3.33 -12.00
C PRO A 190 -18.59 2.02 -12.77
N GLU A 191 -18.57 0.90 -12.05
CA GLU A 191 -18.49 -0.42 -12.66
C GLU A 191 -19.71 -0.66 -13.57
N THR A 192 -19.46 -1.04 -14.82
CA THR A 192 -20.51 -1.38 -15.80
C THR A 192 -20.16 -2.69 -16.50
N SER A 193 -21.09 -3.21 -17.31
CA SER A 193 -20.81 -4.38 -18.16
C SER A 193 -19.80 -4.11 -19.27
N VAL A 194 -19.48 -2.84 -19.55
CA VAL A 194 -18.51 -2.43 -20.57
C VAL A 194 -17.15 -2.27 -19.89
N PRO A 195 -16.13 -3.06 -20.25
CA PRO A 195 -14.77 -2.90 -19.74
C PRO A 195 -14.28 -1.47 -19.93
N GLY A 196 -13.55 -0.95 -18.96
CA GLY A 196 -13.02 0.41 -19.00
C GLY A 196 -11.99 0.63 -17.90
N PRO A 197 -11.36 1.81 -17.92
CA PRO A 197 -10.45 2.24 -16.87
C PRO A 197 -11.16 2.41 -15.53
N ASP A 198 -10.41 2.32 -14.44
CA ASP A 198 -10.93 2.51 -13.08
C ASP A 198 -11.19 3.99 -12.73
N PHE A 199 -10.37 4.91 -13.28
CA PHE A 199 -10.48 6.34 -13.00
C PHE A 199 -10.46 7.23 -14.23
N GLU A 200 -11.22 8.32 -14.16
CA GLU A 200 -11.12 9.49 -15.04
C GLU A 200 -10.39 10.61 -14.30
N CYS A 201 -9.47 11.30 -14.99
CA CYS A 201 -8.59 12.31 -14.42
C CYS A 201 -8.58 13.61 -15.24
N GLU A 202 -8.57 14.73 -14.53
CA GLU A 202 -8.30 16.06 -15.08
C GLU A 202 -7.07 16.63 -14.37
N LEU A 203 -6.02 16.96 -15.11
CA LEU A 203 -4.80 17.57 -14.59
C LEU A 203 -4.60 18.96 -15.15
N ASP A 204 -4.61 19.96 -14.27
CA ASP A 204 -4.29 21.35 -14.62
C ASP A 204 -2.77 21.55 -14.68
N VAL A 205 -2.32 21.99 -15.85
CA VAL A 205 -0.90 22.21 -16.20
C VAL A 205 -0.70 23.63 -16.72
N VAL A 206 0.43 24.24 -16.39
CA VAL A 206 0.77 25.59 -16.88
C VAL A 206 1.72 25.45 -18.06
N ARG A 207 1.28 25.89 -19.24
CA ARG A 207 2.06 25.91 -20.47
C ARG A 207 2.18 27.33 -20.99
N GLN A 208 3.41 27.83 -21.11
CA GLN A 208 3.69 29.18 -21.62
C GLN A 208 2.85 30.28 -20.92
N GLY A 209 2.64 30.15 -19.61
CA GLY A 209 1.86 31.09 -18.81
C GLY A 209 0.33 30.96 -18.93
N ARG A 210 -0.18 29.94 -19.62
CA ARG A 210 -1.62 29.61 -19.70
C ARG A 210 -1.91 28.27 -19.05
N THR A 211 -3.02 28.18 -18.32
CA THR A 211 -3.52 26.91 -17.79
C THR A 211 -4.18 26.12 -18.91
N ALA A 212 -3.77 24.87 -19.07
CA ALA A 212 -4.42 23.86 -19.89
C ALA A 212 -4.80 22.67 -19.00
N THR A 213 -5.89 21.98 -19.34
CA THR A 213 -6.35 20.80 -18.61
C THR A 213 -6.12 19.57 -19.49
N LEU A 214 -5.39 18.60 -18.97
CA LEU A 214 -5.18 17.30 -19.61
C LEU A 214 -6.21 16.31 -19.10
N HIS A 215 -6.95 15.68 -20.01
CA HIS A 215 -7.94 14.64 -19.71
C HIS A 215 -7.35 13.27 -20.02
N PHE A 216 -7.30 12.39 -19.04
CA PHE A 216 -6.74 11.04 -19.18
C PHE A 216 -7.41 10.07 -18.20
N TYR A 217 -7.02 8.80 -18.28
CA TYR A 217 -7.57 7.74 -17.45
C TYR A 217 -6.45 6.98 -16.74
N LEU A 218 -6.79 6.37 -15.60
CA LEU A 218 -5.92 5.42 -14.91
C LEU A 218 -6.59 4.06 -14.84
N GLU A 219 -5.84 3.02 -15.20
CA GLU A 219 -6.22 1.63 -14.99
C GLU A 219 -5.35 1.06 -13.87
N VAL A 220 -5.94 0.76 -12.72
CA VAL A 220 -5.24 0.31 -11.51
C VAL A 220 -5.32 -1.20 -11.39
N LYS A 221 -4.17 -1.84 -11.19
CA LYS A 221 -4.11 -3.28 -10.90
C LYS A 221 -3.27 -3.57 -9.68
N SER A 222 -3.93 -4.11 -8.67
CA SER A 222 -3.33 -4.63 -7.44
C SER A 222 -2.70 -5.99 -7.69
N LEU A 223 -1.40 -6.03 -7.94
CA LEU A 223 -0.72 -7.29 -8.22
C LEU A 223 -0.64 -8.13 -6.93
N ASP A 224 -1.19 -9.32 -7.01
CA ASP A 224 -1.21 -10.28 -5.91
C ASP A 224 0.08 -11.11 -5.85
N ILE A 225 0.30 -11.81 -4.73
CA ILE A 225 1.42 -12.72 -4.57
C ILE A 225 1.42 -13.82 -5.64
N VAL A 226 2.60 -14.39 -5.91
CA VAL A 226 2.73 -15.52 -6.84
C VAL A 226 1.87 -16.69 -6.36
N ALA A 227 1.11 -17.28 -7.29
CA ALA A 227 0.20 -18.41 -7.02
C ALA A 227 -0.86 -18.20 -5.91
N ALA A 228 -1.36 -16.97 -5.71
CA ALA A 228 -2.58 -16.74 -4.93
C ALA A 228 -3.83 -17.38 -5.61
N PRO A 229 -4.80 -17.92 -4.85
CA PRO A 229 -4.90 -17.92 -3.38
C PRO A 229 -4.08 -19.00 -2.67
N GLN A 230 -3.59 -20.03 -3.37
CA GLN A 230 -3.03 -21.21 -2.74
C GLN A 230 -1.83 -20.89 -1.84
N ARG A 231 -0.92 -20.01 -2.29
CA ARG A 231 0.23 -19.60 -1.50
C ARG A 231 -0.13 -18.81 -0.23
N LEU A 232 -1.24 -18.06 -0.23
CA LEU A 232 -1.71 -17.36 0.97
C LEU A 232 -2.11 -18.35 2.06
N ARG A 233 -2.76 -19.45 1.67
CA ARG A 233 -3.12 -20.52 2.60
C ARG A 233 -1.89 -21.19 3.18
N GLU A 234 -0.91 -21.55 2.35
CA GLU A 234 0.35 -22.11 2.85
C GLU A 234 1.05 -21.15 3.84
N MET A 235 1.09 -19.85 3.55
CA MET A 235 1.68 -18.86 4.49
C MET A 235 0.92 -18.79 5.84
N MET A 236 -0.40 -19.00 5.84
CA MET A 236 -1.20 -19.05 7.06
C MET A 236 -0.93 -20.34 7.86
N ASP A 237 -0.77 -21.47 7.17
CA ASP A 237 -0.43 -22.75 7.77
C ASP A 237 1.00 -22.69 8.37
N ASP A 238 1.97 -22.14 7.63
CA ASP A 238 3.33 -21.88 8.10
C ASP A 238 3.32 -21.00 9.38
N ALA A 239 2.47 -19.96 9.41
CA ALA A 239 2.34 -19.08 10.57
C ALA A 239 1.70 -19.77 11.78
N LEU A 240 0.81 -20.74 11.57
CA LEU A 240 0.21 -21.54 12.63
C LEU A 240 1.25 -22.48 13.24
N ASP A 241 2.08 -23.13 12.42
CA ASP A 241 3.16 -24.01 12.89
C ASP A 241 4.18 -23.25 13.75
N VAL A 242 4.51 -22.01 13.36
CA VAL A 242 5.33 -21.10 14.17
C VAL A 242 4.70 -20.85 15.54
N GLN A 243 3.39 -20.63 15.60
CA GLN A 243 2.67 -20.39 16.86
C GLN A 243 2.65 -21.66 17.74
N VAL A 244 2.41 -22.83 17.15
CA VAL A 244 2.46 -24.12 17.85
C VAL A 244 3.84 -24.34 18.48
N GLU A 245 4.92 -24.01 17.76
CA GLU A 245 6.28 -24.13 18.28
C GLU A 245 6.55 -23.17 19.44
N LEU A 246 6.08 -21.92 19.35
CA LEU A 246 6.19 -20.94 20.44
C LEU A 246 5.46 -21.42 21.71
N GLU A 247 4.24 -21.93 21.57
CA GLU A 247 3.47 -22.47 22.68
C GLU A 247 4.11 -23.71 23.28
N ARG A 248 4.65 -24.61 22.44
CA ARG A 248 5.39 -25.80 22.89
C ARG A 248 6.60 -25.41 23.74
N GLN A 249 7.37 -24.40 23.31
CA GLN A 249 8.51 -23.89 24.09
C GLN A 249 8.06 -23.26 25.41
N GLY A 250 6.98 -22.49 25.40
CA GLY A 250 6.38 -21.90 26.60
C GLY A 250 5.94 -22.96 27.62
N ASN A 251 5.22 -23.98 27.15
CA ASN A 251 4.75 -25.11 27.97
C ASN A 251 5.92 -25.97 28.51
N ALA A 252 7.04 -26.02 27.79
CA ALA A 252 8.28 -26.65 28.25
C ALA A 252 9.07 -25.79 29.27
N GLY A 253 8.53 -24.64 29.70
CA GLY A 253 9.15 -23.75 30.68
C GLY A 253 10.34 -22.96 30.14
N LYS A 254 10.48 -22.81 28.82
CA LYS A 254 11.52 -21.96 28.24
C LYS A 254 11.26 -20.50 28.63
N ARG A 255 12.28 -19.84 29.17
CA ARG A 255 12.21 -18.42 29.57
C ARG A 255 12.05 -17.48 28.38
N VAL A 256 12.55 -17.90 27.21
CA VAL A 256 12.43 -17.18 25.94
C VAL A 256 12.00 -18.21 24.90
N ALA A 257 10.87 -17.98 24.24
CA ALA A 257 10.39 -18.78 23.13
C ALA A 257 10.69 -18.06 21.81
N MET A 258 11.28 -18.74 20.84
CA MET A 258 11.62 -18.17 19.54
C MET A 258 11.30 -19.17 18.43
N ALA A 259 10.70 -18.68 17.35
CA ALA A 259 10.43 -19.43 16.14
C ALA A 259 10.56 -18.49 14.94
N GLU A 260 10.97 -19.02 13.80
CA GLU A 260 11.15 -18.27 12.55
C GLU A 260 10.05 -18.65 11.56
N GLY A 261 9.49 -17.65 10.88
CA GLY A 261 8.52 -17.83 9.81
C GLY A 261 8.96 -17.06 8.57
N VAL A 262 8.64 -17.58 7.39
CA VAL A 262 9.05 -17.01 6.10
C VAL A 262 7.85 -16.37 5.41
N VAL A 263 8.00 -15.11 4.99
CA VAL A 263 7.06 -14.44 4.08
C VAL A 263 7.76 -14.27 2.73
N ALA A 264 7.34 -15.06 1.74
CA ALA A 264 7.96 -15.11 0.41
C ALA A 264 6.93 -14.86 -0.71
N PRO A 265 6.54 -13.60 -0.98
CA PRO A 265 5.48 -13.27 -1.94
C PRO A 265 5.77 -13.65 -3.40
N HIS A 266 7.05 -13.82 -3.74
CA HIS A 266 7.50 -14.24 -5.07
C HIS A 266 7.62 -15.76 -5.24
N GLN A 267 7.42 -16.53 -4.17
CA GLN A 267 7.56 -17.98 -4.20
C GLN A 267 6.32 -18.64 -4.83
N PRO A 268 6.48 -19.59 -5.77
CA PRO A 268 5.37 -20.37 -6.28
C PRO A 268 4.79 -21.31 -5.21
N PHE A 269 3.52 -21.71 -5.40
CA PHE A 269 2.85 -22.72 -4.58
C PHE A 269 3.58 -24.06 -4.62
N GLY A 270 3.66 -24.75 -3.47
CA GLY A 270 4.40 -26.01 -3.32
C GLY A 270 5.93 -25.86 -3.30
N GLY A 271 6.44 -24.63 -3.37
CA GLY A 271 7.86 -24.32 -3.45
C GLY A 271 8.47 -24.61 -4.83
N SER A 272 9.72 -24.17 -5.02
CA SER A 272 10.52 -24.51 -6.19
C SER A 272 11.98 -24.63 -5.76
N PRO A 273 12.70 -25.70 -6.16
CA PRO A 273 14.15 -25.81 -5.92
C PRO A 273 14.94 -24.65 -6.53
N ASP A 274 14.41 -24.03 -7.59
CA ASP A 274 15.04 -22.93 -8.31
C ASP A 274 14.61 -21.55 -7.78
N TYR A 275 13.76 -21.50 -6.75
CA TYR A 275 13.36 -20.23 -6.14
C TYR A 275 14.54 -19.62 -5.38
N ASP A 276 14.92 -18.40 -5.77
CA ASP A 276 15.91 -17.60 -5.07
C ASP A 276 15.23 -16.32 -4.57
N PRO A 277 15.05 -16.14 -3.25
CA PRO A 277 14.41 -14.96 -2.69
C PRO A 277 15.18 -13.65 -2.94
N ARG A 278 16.45 -13.73 -3.37
CA ARG A 278 17.29 -12.57 -3.73
C ARG A 278 17.33 -12.31 -5.24
N SER A 279 16.67 -13.15 -6.04
CA SER A 279 16.70 -12.99 -7.49
C SER A 279 15.87 -11.78 -7.94
N THR A 280 16.58 -10.78 -8.47
CA THR A 280 16.00 -9.62 -9.13
C THR A 280 15.27 -10.05 -10.40
N ARG A 281 15.84 -10.99 -11.16
CA ARG A 281 15.23 -11.54 -12.38
C ARG A 281 13.88 -12.20 -12.07
N GLN A 282 13.80 -13.05 -11.05
CA GLN A 282 12.54 -13.70 -10.67
C GLN A 282 11.49 -12.66 -10.25
N ALA A 283 11.87 -11.65 -9.46
CA ALA A 283 10.97 -10.57 -9.09
C ALA A 283 10.42 -9.83 -10.33
N VAL A 284 11.30 -9.44 -11.27
CA VAL A 284 10.91 -8.79 -12.53
C VAL A 284 9.93 -9.67 -13.33
N GLU A 285 10.28 -10.93 -13.57
CA GLU A 285 9.46 -11.84 -14.38
C GLU A 285 8.11 -12.14 -13.72
N ASN A 286 8.06 -12.24 -12.40
CA ASN A 286 6.83 -12.42 -11.64
C ASN A 286 5.92 -11.20 -11.75
N ILE A 287 6.47 -9.98 -11.58
CA ILE A 287 5.72 -8.73 -11.72
C ILE A 287 5.17 -8.59 -13.14
N VAL A 288 6.02 -8.78 -14.17
CA VAL A 288 5.60 -8.76 -15.58
C VAL A 288 4.51 -9.79 -15.84
N GLY A 289 4.71 -11.03 -15.41
CA GLY A 289 3.73 -12.11 -15.61
C GLY A 289 2.37 -11.81 -14.97
N LYS A 290 2.37 -11.23 -13.76
CA LYS A 290 1.15 -10.81 -13.05
C LYS A 290 0.46 -9.63 -13.72
N ALA A 291 1.23 -8.61 -14.10
CA ALA A 291 0.68 -7.42 -14.75
C ALA A 291 0.09 -7.76 -16.13
N ALA A 292 0.80 -8.54 -16.95
CA ALA A 292 0.33 -8.97 -18.27
C ALA A 292 -0.97 -9.79 -18.20
N GLY A 293 -1.17 -10.58 -17.13
CA GLY A 293 -2.43 -11.31 -16.91
C GLY A 293 -3.60 -10.44 -16.44
N ASN A 294 -3.32 -9.24 -15.92
CA ASN A 294 -4.29 -8.38 -15.26
C ASN A 294 -4.71 -7.17 -16.13
N PHE A 295 -3.78 -6.59 -16.88
CA PHE A 295 -4.09 -5.51 -17.82
C PHE A 295 -4.64 -6.08 -19.12
N LYS A 296 -5.85 -5.66 -19.49
CA LYS A 296 -6.53 -6.07 -20.71
C LYS A 296 -6.67 -4.87 -21.64
N ASN A 297 -6.29 -5.02 -22.92
CA ASN A 297 -6.36 -3.92 -23.89
C ASN A 297 -7.73 -3.26 -24.06
N THR A 298 -8.83 -3.96 -23.73
CA THR A 298 -10.18 -3.37 -23.71
C THR A 298 -10.34 -2.23 -22.70
N GLN A 299 -9.51 -2.19 -21.66
CA GLN A 299 -9.52 -1.16 -20.62
C GLN A 299 -8.83 0.14 -21.06
N PHE A 300 -8.05 0.08 -22.14
CA PHE A 300 -7.23 1.18 -22.66
C PHE A 300 -7.85 1.86 -23.90
N GLN A 301 -9.16 1.65 -24.15
CA GLN A 301 -9.83 2.12 -25.37
C GLN A 301 -10.53 3.48 -25.23
N ARG A 302 -10.65 4.04 -24.01
CA ARG A 302 -11.43 5.27 -23.77
C ARG A 302 -10.65 6.57 -24.01
N GLY A 303 -9.36 6.50 -24.26
CA GLY A 303 -8.47 7.63 -24.46
C GLY A 303 -7.06 7.32 -23.93
N PRO A 304 -6.24 8.34 -23.65
CA PRO A 304 -4.95 8.18 -22.98
C PRO A 304 -5.16 7.53 -21.60
N THR A 305 -4.90 6.23 -21.49
CA THR A 305 -5.06 5.46 -20.25
C THR A 305 -3.71 4.97 -19.77
N PHE A 306 -3.27 5.42 -18.60
CA PHE A 306 -2.02 4.96 -18.00
C PHE A 306 -2.27 3.68 -17.18
N ALA A 307 -1.40 2.69 -17.38
CA ALA A 307 -1.39 1.49 -16.57
C ALA A 307 -0.74 1.80 -15.21
N LEU A 308 -1.42 1.49 -14.11
CA LEU A 308 -0.91 1.67 -12.75
C LEU A 308 -0.85 0.33 -12.03
N ALA A 309 0.35 -0.20 -11.83
CA ALA A 309 0.59 -1.43 -11.08
C ALA A 309 0.83 -1.11 -9.60
N ASN A 310 -0.03 -1.58 -8.72
CA ASN A 310 0.17 -1.52 -7.27
C ASN A 310 0.89 -2.80 -6.79
N LEU A 311 2.10 -2.61 -6.25
CA LEU A 311 3.02 -3.66 -5.80
C LEU A 311 3.10 -3.79 -4.28
N LEU A 312 2.15 -3.23 -3.51
CA LEU A 312 2.19 -3.28 -2.04
C LEU A 312 2.09 -4.72 -1.47
N ARG A 313 1.59 -5.69 -2.26
CA ARG A 313 1.60 -7.12 -1.92
C ARG A 313 2.74 -7.91 -2.59
N LEU A 314 3.54 -7.27 -3.44
CA LEU A 314 4.60 -7.93 -4.21
C LEU A 314 5.88 -7.08 -4.13
N PRO A 315 6.64 -7.20 -3.03
CA PRO A 315 7.72 -6.28 -2.69
C PRO A 315 8.86 -6.33 -3.71
N LEU A 316 9.54 -5.19 -3.86
CA LEU A 316 10.71 -5.04 -4.72
C LEU A 316 12.00 -5.49 -4.00
N PRO A 317 13.09 -5.78 -4.75
CA PRO A 317 14.38 -6.18 -4.19
C PRO A 317 15.14 -5.09 -3.39
N GLY A 318 14.48 -4.01 -2.95
CA GLY A 318 15.08 -2.98 -2.07
C GLY A 318 16.12 -2.08 -2.75
N GLN A 319 15.82 -1.57 -3.94
CA GLN A 319 16.78 -0.84 -4.80
C GLN A 319 16.63 0.69 -4.76
N GLY A 320 15.74 1.23 -3.92
CA GLY A 320 15.48 2.68 -3.84
C GLY A 320 15.16 3.30 -5.20
N LEU A 321 15.72 4.48 -5.47
CA LEU A 321 15.57 5.18 -6.76
C LEU A 321 16.21 4.43 -7.93
N SER A 322 17.23 3.60 -7.67
CA SER A 322 17.98 2.92 -8.71
C SER A 322 17.20 1.82 -9.42
N THR A 323 16.02 1.46 -8.92
CA THR A 323 15.09 0.59 -9.64
C THR A 323 14.60 1.20 -10.96
N LEU A 324 14.69 2.54 -11.12
CA LEU A 324 14.22 3.29 -12.29
C LEU A 324 15.19 3.32 -13.47
N THR A 325 16.45 2.93 -13.30
CA THR A 325 17.48 2.92 -14.37
C THR A 325 17.74 1.50 -14.84
N ARG A 326 18.24 1.34 -16.06
CA ARG A 326 18.62 0.01 -16.57
C ARG A 326 19.69 -0.62 -15.70
N THR A 327 20.73 0.15 -15.39
CA THR A 327 21.84 -0.26 -14.53
C THR A 327 22.24 0.84 -13.56
N TYR A 328 22.75 0.46 -12.40
CA TYR A 328 23.27 1.36 -11.39
C TYR A 328 24.46 0.77 -10.64
N ASP A 329 25.21 1.65 -9.97
CA ASP A 329 26.34 1.28 -9.13
C ASP A 329 25.96 1.44 -7.66
N ASP A 330 26.22 0.42 -6.86
CA ASP A 330 25.99 0.43 -5.42
C ASP A 330 27.34 0.51 -4.67
N PRO A 331 27.52 1.45 -3.73
CA PRO A 331 28.76 1.56 -2.97
C PRO A 331 29.13 0.32 -2.16
N MET A 332 28.14 -0.50 -1.76
CA MET A 332 28.36 -1.73 -0.99
C MET A 332 28.45 -2.98 -1.87
N PHE A 333 27.69 -3.02 -2.98
CA PHE A 333 27.56 -4.23 -3.81
C PHE A 333 28.27 -4.15 -5.17
N GLY A 334 28.89 -3.02 -5.48
CA GLY A 334 29.65 -2.81 -6.71
C GLY A 334 28.83 -2.27 -7.89
N PRO A 335 29.47 -2.14 -9.05
CA PRO A 335 28.87 -1.51 -10.22
C PRO A 335 27.96 -2.45 -11.03
N GLY A 336 27.11 -1.85 -11.87
CA GLY A 336 26.39 -2.56 -12.94
C GLY A 336 25.22 -3.44 -12.50
N LEU A 337 24.63 -3.18 -11.35
CA LEU A 337 23.40 -3.85 -10.87
C LEU A 337 22.19 -3.45 -11.72
N SER A 338 21.25 -4.35 -11.93
CA SER A 338 20.06 -4.12 -12.76
C SER A 338 18.91 -3.48 -11.97
N GLY A 339 18.33 -2.39 -12.48
CA GLY A 339 17.14 -1.78 -11.87
C GLY A 339 15.86 -2.56 -12.18
N ALA A 340 15.20 -3.10 -11.15
CA ALA A 340 14.08 -4.03 -11.32
C ALA A 340 12.89 -3.39 -12.06
N LEU A 341 12.43 -2.21 -11.67
CA LEU A 341 11.26 -1.60 -12.30
C LEU A 341 11.53 -1.15 -13.74
N TRP A 342 12.74 -0.69 -14.07
CA TRP A 342 13.11 -0.42 -15.46
C TRP A 342 13.00 -1.69 -16.31
N HIS A 343 13.46 -2.83 -15.80
CA HIS A 343 13.32 -4.10 -16.51
C HIS A 343 11.88 -4.64 -16.53
N VAL A 344 11.04 -4.31 -15.56
CA VAL A 344 9.59 -4.58 -15.62
C VAL A 344 8.94 -3.81 -16.77
N ALA A 345 9.34 -2.56 -17.00
CA ALA A 345 8.78 -1.73 -18.07
C ALA A 345 9.35 -2.07 -19.45
N PHE A 346 10.68 -2.15 -19.57
CA PHE A 346 11.40 -2.13 -20.85
C PHE A 346 12.38 -3.30 -21.05
N GLY A 347 12.41 -4.27 -20.14
CA GLY A 347 13.28 -5.44 -20.25
C GLY A 347 13.08 -6.19 -21.56
N GLN A 348 14.15 -6.63 -22.21
CA GLN A 348 14.06 -7.47 -23.40
C GLN A 348 14.43 -8.90 -23.07
N VAL A 349 13.76 -9.86 -23.71
CA VAL A 349 14.12 -11.28 -23.61
C VAL A 349 15.59 -11.47 -23.98
N GLY A 350 16.30 -12.29 -23.19
CA GLY A 350 17.72 -12.58 -23.37
C GLY A 350 18.67 -11.55 -22.74
N LYS A 351 18.18 -10.44 -22.18
CA LYS A 351 19.04 -9.48 -21.48
C LYS A 351 19.53 -10.05 -20.15
N PRO A 352 20.84 -9.93 -19.84
CA PRO A 352 21.36 -10.35 -18.54
C PRO A 352 20.82 -9.47 -17.42
N ILE A 353 20.58 -10.07 -16.27
CA ILE A 353 20.26 -9.38 -15.01
C ILE A 353 21.42 -9.58 -14.04
N VAL A 354 21.80 -8.49 -13.39
CA VAL A 354 22.85 -8.47 -12.37
C VAL A 354 22.21 -8.06 -11.04
N ARG A 355 22.47 -8.84 -10.00
CA ARG A 355 21.99 -8.63 -8.63
C ARG A 355 23.18 -8.46 -7.68
N PRO A 356 22.96 -7.90 -6.48
CA PRO A 356 23.98 -7.90 -5.43
C PRO A 356 24.56 -9.29 -5.18
N GLU A 357 25.88 -9.37 -5.07
CA GLU A 357 26.56 -10.61 -4.71
C GLU A 357 26.12 -11.08 -3.32
N GLU A 358 25.99 -12.39 -3.13
CA GLU A 358 25.62 -12.94 -1.83
C GLU A 358 26.76 -12.80 -0.81
N PHE A 359 27.98 -12.98 -1.28
CA PHE A 359 29.23 -12.79 -0.57
C PHE A 359 30.34 -12.50 -1.57
N GLU A 360 31.45 -11.95 -1.09
CA GLU A 360 32.60 -11.59 -1.93
C GLU A 360 33.06 -12.78 -2.80
N GLY A 361 33.03 -12.60 -4.12
CA GLY A 361 33.48 -13.60 -5.08
C GLY A 361 32.42 -14.62 -5.53
N ALA A 362 31.17 -14.51 -5.05
CA ALA A 362 30.06 -15.34 -5.54
C ALA A 362 29.61 -14.97 -6.97
N GLY A 363 29.92 -13.75 -7.41
CA GLY A 363 29.43 -13.17 -8.66
C GLY A 363 27.98 -12.66 -8.56
N GLY A 364 27.66 -11.64 -9.34
CA GLY A 364 26.34 -10.98 -9.34
C GLY A 364 25.36 -11.46 -10.42
N GLY A 365 25.69 -12.49 -11.21
CA GLY A 365 24.85 -12.92 -12.32
C GLY A 365 23.52 -13.55 -11.88
N ASP A 366 22.40 -13.05 -12.38
CA ASP A 366 21.04 -13.54 -12.07
C ASP A 366 20.35 -14.17 -13.30
N GLY A 367 21.16 -14.58 -14.28
CA GLY A 367 20.69 -15.16 -15.54
C GLY A 367 20.21 -14.12 -16.55
N VAL A 368 19.38 -14.57 -17.51
CA VAL A 368 18.82 -13.73 -18.58
C VAL A 368 17.29 -13.66 -18.48
N LEU A 369 16.70 -12.51 -18.79
CA LEU A 369 15.26 -12.32 -18.82
C LEU A 369 14.61 -13.29 -19.82
N ARG A 370 13.55 -13.96 -19.38
CA ARG A 370 12.72 -14.86 -20.21
C ARG A 370 11.43 -14.20 -20.68
N ARG A 371 11.12 -13.00 -20.17
CA ARG A 371 9.93 -12.22 -20.51
C ARG A 371 10.35 -10.82 -20.93
N ALA A 372 9.60 -10.25 -21.87
CA ALA A 372 9.72 -8.85 -22.22
C ALA A 372 9.00 -7.99 -21.17
N GLY A 373 9.46 -6.75 -20.98
CA GLY A 373 8.81 -5.77 -20.13
C GLY A 373 7.48 -5.32 -20.72
N LEU A 374 6.60 -4.80 -19.87
CA LEU A 374 5.19 -4.53 -20.20
C LEU A 374 5.00 -3.55 -21.37
N LEU A 375 5.89 -2.58 -21.54
CA LEU A 375 5.81 -1.55 -22.58
C LEU A 375 6.50 -1.96 -23.88
N VAL A 376 7.18 -3.11 -23.91
CA VAL A 376 7.93 -3.60 -25.08
C VAL A 376 7.56 -5.02 -25.48
N ASP A 377 6.62 -5.65 -24.77
CA ASP A 377 6.16 -7.01 -25.07
C ASP A 377 5.19 -7.00 -26.27
N PRO A 378 5.61 -7.50 -27.45
CA PRO A 378 4.75 -7.53 -28.62
C PRO A 378 3.56 -8.48 -28.47
N ALA A 379 3.60 -9.45 -27.55
CA ALA A 379 2.49 -10.35 -27.30
C ALA A 379 1.39 -9.70 -26.45
N LEU A 380 1.76 -8.75 -25.59
CA LEU A 380 0.81 -7.97 -24.80
C LEU A 380 0.20 -6.83 -25.62
N ASP A 381 1.01 -6.17 -26.48
CA ASP A 381 0.61 -4.98 -27.26
C ASP A 381 -0.15 -3.97 -26.39
N LEU A 382 0.40 -3.67 -25.20
CA LEU A 382 -0.29 -2.83 -24.22
C LEU A 382 -0.37 -1.40 -24.72
N ARG A 383 -1.58 -0.95 -25.10
CA ARG A 383 -1.79 0.40 -25.63
C ARG A 383 -1.88 1.44 -24.52
N THR A 384 -0.76 1.76 -23.89
CA THR A 384 -0.67 2.72 -22.78
C THR A 384 0.39 3.79 -23.05
N PRO A 385 0.18 5.06 -22.68
CA PRO A 385 1.22 6.09 -22.76
C PRO A 385 2.38 5.86 -21.78
N GLY A 386 2.15 5.06 -20.73
CA GLY A 386 3.17 4.72 -19.75
C GLY A 386 2.69 3.75 -18.68
N LEU A 387 3.64 3.31 -17.87
CA LEU A 387 3.42 2.49 -16.69
C LEU A 387 3.75 3.33 -15.45
N ILE A 388 2.86 3.31 -14.48
CA ILE A 388 3.05 3.87 -13.15
C ILE A 388 3.12 2.70 -12.17
N VAL A 389 4.08 2.73 -11.25
CA VAL A 389 4.22 1.72 -10.22
C VAL A 389 4.03 2.36 -8.85
N LEU A 390 3.01 1.91 -8.12
CA LEU A 390 2.82 2.24 -6.71
C LEU A 390 3.51 1.18 -5.85
N HIS A 391 4.44 1.59 -4.99
CA HIS A 391 5.12 0.70 -4.04
C HIS A 391 5.45 1.43 -2.74
N TRP A 392 6.04 0.69 -1.79
CA TRP A 392 6.47 1.22 -0.50
C TRP A 392 7.98 1.01 -0.32
N ASP A 393 8.68 2.09 0.01
CA ASP A 393 10.09 2.09 0.41
C ASP A 393 10.24 2.78 1.78
N ASP A 394 10.70 4.03 1.83
CA ASP A 394 10.63 4.91 3.01
C ASP A 394 9.32 5.75 3.06
N GLY A 395 8.35 5.35 2.25
CA GLY A 395 7.05 5.99 2.08
C GLY A 395 6.35 5.46 0.82
N TYR A 396 5.10 5.88 0.61
CA TYR A 396 4.39 5.57 -0.63
C TYR A 396 5.03 6.30 -1.82
N CYS A 397 5.44 5.52 -2.83
CA CYS A 397 6.13 6.03 -4.02
C CYS A 397 5.32 5.71 -5.28
N PHE A 398 5.25 6.68 -6.19
CA PHE A 398 4.78 6.47 -7.56
C PHE A 398 5.97 6.65 -8.50
N ASP A 399 6.29 5.60 -9.25
CA ASP A 399 7.42 5.57 -10.17
C ASP A 399 6.94 5.43 -11.61
N GLY A 400 7.41 6.31 -12.48
CA GLY A 400 6.92 6.45 -13.85
C GLY A 400 7.84 5.85 -14.90
N PHE A 401 7.25 5.20 -15.89
CA PHE A 401 7.92 4.75 -17.11
C PHE A 401 7.09 5.19 -18.30
N LEU A 402 7.61 6.13 -19.08
CA LEU A 402 6.87 6.69 -20.21
C LEU A 402 7.28 6.04 -21.53
N ASP A 403 6.32 5.87 -22.43
CA ASP A 403 6.57 5.60 -23.83
C ASP A 403 6.62 6.95 -24.58
N PRO A 404 7.81 7.43 -24.98
CA PRO A 404 7.94 8.72 -25.65
C PRO A 404 7.40 8.72 -27.08
N SER A 405 7.08 7.55 -27.63
CA SER A 405 6.51 7.39 -28.97
C SER A 405 4.98 7.36 -28.98
N TRP A 406 4.34 7.29 -27.81
CA TRP A 406 2.90 7.16 -27.72
C TRP A 406 2.17 8.43 -28.16
N THR A 407 1.13 8.26 -28.98
CA THR A 407 0.18 9.30 -29.38
C THR A 407 -1.20 8.67 -29.58
N ASP A 408 -2.26 9.44 -29.36
CA ASP A 408 -3.63 9.06 -29.68
C ASP A 408 -4.00 9.29 -31.16
N GLY A 409 -3.07 9.82 -31.96
CA GLY A 409 -3.31 10.23 -33.35
C GLY A 409 -4.12 11.53 -33.47
N GLY A 410 -4.35 12.22 -32.36
CA GLY A 410 -5.13 13.46 -32.24
C GLY A 410 -4.33 14.56 -31.56
N SER A 411 -4.90 15.14 -30.50
CA SER A 411 -4.29 16.25 -29.76
C SER A 411 -3.31 15.82 -28.70
N TRP A 412 -3.26 14.53 -28.33
CA TRP A 412 -2.36 14.04 -27.30
C TRP A 412 -1.00 13.65 -27.90
N GLY A 413 0.04 14.34 -27.44
CA GLY A 413 1.42 14.10 -27.85
C GLY A 413 2.33 13.64 -26.72
N PRO A 414 3.60 13.32 -27.04
CA PRO A 414 4.60 12.90 -26.04
C PRO A 414 4.79 13.89 -24.88
N GLN A 415 4.63 15.19 -25.13
CA GLN A 415 4.72 16.22 -24.09
C GLN A 415 3.59 16.12 -23.06
N ASP A 416 2.38 15.70 -23.46
CA ASP A 416 1.26 15.48 -22.55
C ASP A 416 1.52 14.25 -21.68
N THR A 417 2.02 13.17 -22.28
CA THR A 417 2.44 11.96 -21.58
C THR A 417 3.50 12.25 -20.52
N GLU A 418 4.56 12.97 -20.88
CA GLU A 418 5.63 13.33 -19.95
C GLU A 418 5.10 14.23 -18.82
N GLU A 419 4.23 15.19 -19.13
CA GLU A 419 3.64 16.08 -18.13
C GLU A 419 2.81 15.33 -17.08
N VAL A 420 2.01 14.35 -17.51
CA VAL A 420 1.23 13.48 -16.61
C VAL A 420 2.16 12.64 -15.75
N ILE A 421 3.10 11.90 -16.35
CA ILE A 421 4.04 11.04 -15.61
C ILE A 421 4.85 11.85 -14.60
N ARG A 422 5.40 13.00 -15.01
CA ARG A 422 6.16 13.87 -14.11
C ARG A 422 5.31 14.37 -12.96
N SER A 423 4.04 14.73 -13.20
CA SER A 423 3.15 15.23 -12.16
C SER A 423 2.77 14.13 -11.16
N LEU A 424 2.35 12.96 -11.65
CA LEU A 424 1.90 11.85 -10.81
C LEU A 424 3.05 11.19 -10.04
N CYS A 425 4.21 11.00 -10.68
CA CYS A 425 5.31 10.21 -10.14
C CYS A 425 6.44 11.06 -9.54
N GLY A 426 6.74 12.22 -10.15
CA GLY A 426 7.95 13.01 -9.89
C GLY A 426 9.21 12.35 -10.43
N GLU A 427 9.44 11.09 -10.05
CA GLU A 427 10.53 10.27 -10.55
C GLU A 427 10.06 9.37 -11.69
N TYR A 428 10.82 9.37 -12.78
CA TYR A 428 10.46 8.60 -13.97
C TYR A 428 11.66 8.36 -14.89
N ASN A 429 11.50 7.43 -15.83
CA ASN A 429 12.46 7.15 -16.89
C ASN A 429 11.78 6.63 -18.16
N ASP A 430 12.57 6.30 -19.18
CA ASP A 430 12.11 5.79 -20.48
C ASP A 430 12.97 4.61 -21.00
N ALA A 431 12.59 4.08 -22.16
CA ALA A 431 13.23 2.93 -22.80
C ALA A 431 14.68 3.20 -23.25
N VAL A 432 15.05 4.45 -23.51
CA VAL A 432 16.43 4.83 -23.87
C VAL A 432 17.28 5.15 -22.64
N ASP A 433 16.69 5.09 -21.44
CA ASP A 433 17.33 5.36 -20.16
C ASP A 433 17.83 6.82 -20.08
N SER A 434 17.04 7.76 -20.61
CA SER A 434 17.44 9.17 -20.76
C SER A 434 17.76 9.86 -19.43
N ARG A 435 17.24 9.35 -18.31
CA ARG A 435 17.45 9.87 -16.96
C ARG A 435 18.39 9.00 -16.13
N ALA A 436 19.14 8.08 -16.75
CA ALA A 436 20.08 7.19 -16.07
C ALA A 436 20.97 7.92 -15.07
N SER A 437 21.53 9.08 -15.44
CA SER A 437 22.45 9.85 -14.59
C SER A 437 21.84 10.29 -13.25
N HIS A 438 20.51 10.38 -13.14
CA HIS A 438 19.84 10.72 -11.89
C HIS A 438 19.79 9.54 -10.91
N TYR A 439 19.88 8.30 -11.43
CA TYR A 439 19.62 7.06 -10.70
C TYR A 439 20.79 6.05 -10.75
N ALA A 440 21.83 6.34 -11.54
CA ALA A 440 22.98 5.46 -11.82
C ALA A 440 23.87 5.18 -10.61
N THR A 441 23.69 5.89 -9.50
CA THR A 441 24.33 5.57 -8.22
C THR A 441 23.23 5.28 -7.21
N TYR A 442 23.40 4.23 -6.42
CA TYR A 442 22.45 3.86 -5.37
C TYR A 442 22.15 5.05 -4.47
N ARG A 443 20.86 5.37 -4.37
CA ARG A 443 20.33 6.41 -3.49
C ARG A 443 19.14 5.83 -2.75
N ARG A 444 19.21 5.85 -1.42
CA ARG A 444 18.02 5.75 -0.58
C ARG A 444 17.12 6.95 -0.86
N ARG A 445 15.81 6.73 -0.79
CA ARG A 445 14.82 7.79 -0.98
C ARG A 445 14.76 8.73 0.21
#